data_AF-A0A1S0TRE0-F1
#
_entry.id   AF-A0A1S0TRE0-F1
#
_cell.length_a   1.000
_cell.length_b   1.000
_cell.length_c   1.000
_cell.angle_alpha   90.00
_cell.angle_beta   90.00
_cell.angle_gamma   90.00
#
_symmetry.space_group_name_H-M   'P 1'
#
loop_
_entity.id
_entity.type
_entity.pdbx_description
1 polymer ?
#
loop_
_entity_poly.entity_id
_entity_poly.type
_entity_poly.pdbx_seq_one_letter_code
_entity_poly.pdbx_strand_id
1 'polypeptide(L)'
;MKESSIVFVNTDELFEFPRLVSRKILFVGGIAVPEPSTFSEDYQQLMDHSERGVVLVSFWTVVKSKDMSNDEKKIFENAFQQLPEVTHFGSEI
;
A
#
# COMPACT_ATOMS: atom_id res chain seq x y z
N MET A 1 -27.07 -3.83 6.13
CA MET A 1 -27.23 -4.92 5.16
C MET A 1 -28.65 -5.47 5.05
N LYS A 2 -29.41 -5.66 6.14
CA LYS A 2 -30.76 -6.27 6.08
C LYS A 2 -31.77 -5.51 5.19
N GLU A 3 -31.70 -4.18 5.16
CA GLU A 3 -32.63 -3.33 4.38
C GLU A 3 -32.12 -2.94 2.98
N SER A 4 -30.91 -3.35 2.60
CA SER A 4 -30.32 -2.97 1.31
C SER A 4 -30.72 -3.98 0.22
N SER A 5 -31.15 -3.49 -0.95
CA SER A 5 -31.50 -4.34 -2.09
C SER A 5 -30.26 -4.93 -2.77
N ILE A 6 -29.18 -4.14 -2.84
CA ILE A 6 -27.87 -4.51 -3.42
C ILE A 6 -26.77 -3.93 -2.52
N VAL A 7 -25.64 -4.62 -2.42
CA VAL A 7 -24.44 -4.17 -1.72
C VAL A 7 -23.24 -4.31 -2.64
N PHE A 8 -22.52 -3.22 -2.86
CA PHE A 8 -21.25 -3.22 -3.57
C PHE A 8 -20.11 -3.37 -2.58
N VAL A 9 -19.16 -4.27 -2.87
CA VAL A 9 -17.99 -4.51 -2.04
C VAL A 9 -16.75 -4.26 -2.88
N ASN A 10 -15.91 -3.32 -2.46
CA ASN A 10 -14.65 -3.00 -3.14
C ASN A 10 -13.55 -4.01 -2.77
N THR A 11 -13.75 -5.26 -3.17
CA THR A 11 -12.76 -6.33 -3.11
C THR A 11 -12.91 -7.21 -4.33
N ASP A 12 -11.84 -7.89 -4.71
CA ASP A 12 -11.93 -9.02 -5.64
C ASP A 12 -12.47 -10.24 -4.90
N GLU A 13 -13.35 -11.00 -5.55
CA GLU A 13 -13.94 -12.22 -4.99
C GLU A 13 -12.87 -13.29 -4.72
N LEU A 14 -11.79 -13.33 -5.51
CA LEU A 14 -10.71 -14.30 -5.35
C LEU A 14 -9.87 -14.09 -4.08
N PHE A 15 -9.89 -12.87 -3.53
CA PHE A 15 -9.20 -12.53 -2.28
C PHE A 15 -10.12 -12.61 -1.04
N GLU A 16 -11.41 -12.86 -1.24
CA GLU A 16 -12.37 -13.05 -0.14
C GLU A 16 -12.27 -14.46 0.45
N PHE A 17 -12.48 -14.56 1.76
CA PHE A 17 -12.60 -15.85 2.41
C PHE A 17 -13.82 -16.60 1.87
N PRO A 18 -13.72 -17.92 1.59
CA PRO A 18 -14.85 -18.67 1.08
C PRO A 18 -15.95 -18.74 2.15
N ARG A 19 -17.04 -18.00 1.89
CA ARG A 19 -18.20 -17.89 2.77
C ARG A 19 -19.46 -17.83 1.94
N LEU A 20 -20.59 -18.23 2.53
CA LEU A 20 -21.88 -18.05 1.89
C LEU A 20 -22.17 -16.54 1.74
N VAL A 21 -22.15 -16.08 0.50
CA VAL A 21 -22.50 -14.71 0.12
C VAL A 21 -23.89 -14.68 -0.50
N SER A 22 -24.67 -13.66 -0.11
CA SER A 22 -25.97 -13.40 -0.72
C SER A 22 -25.78 -12.95 -2.16
N ARG A 23 -26.69 -13.37 -3.08
CA ARG A 23 -26.73 -12.86 -4.47
C ARG A 23 -26.96 -11.34 -4.57
N LYS A 24 -27.27 -10.67 -3.46
CA LYS A 24 -27.37 -9.20 -3.38
C LYS A 24 -26.01 -8.51 -3.28
N ILE A 25 -24.92 -9.26 -3.08
CA ILE A 25 -23.56 -8.73 -2.98
C ILE A 25 -22.91 -8.76 -4.36
N LEU A 26 -22.40 -7.61 -4.80
CA LEU A 26 -21.65 -7.43 -6.03
C LEU A 26 -20.22 -7.00 -5.69
N PHE A 27 -19.24 -7.80 -6.09
CA PHE A 27 -17.83 -7.50 -5.93
C PHE A 27 -17.37 -6.55 -7.04
N VAL A 28 -16.84 -5.40 -6.65
CA VAL A 28 -16.37 -4.31 -7.52
C VAL A 28 -14.99 -3.84 -7.07
N GLY A 29 -14.06 -4.80 -6.96
CA GLY A 29 -12.67 -4.52 -6.60
C GLY A 29 -12.02 -3.51 -7.53
N GLY A 30 -11.24 -2.59 -6.95
CA GLY A 30 -10.50 -1.59 -7.71
C GLY A 30 -11.34 -0.39 -8.17
N ILE A 31 -12.61 -0.26 -7.76
CA ILE A 31 -13.51 0.82 -8.24
C ILE A 31 -12.98 2.24 -7.95
N ALA A 32 -12.12 2.38 -6.93
CA ALA A 32 -11.52 3.65 -6.53
C ALA A 32 -10.04 3.77 -6.94
N VAL A 33 -9.51 2.82 -7.73
CA VAL A 33 -8.12 2.85 -8.19
C VAL A 33 -8.05 3.72 -9.45
N PRO A 34 -7.38 4.87 -9.42
CA PRO A 34 -7.21 5.70 -10.61
C PRO A 34 -6.27 5.03 -11.61
N GLU A 35 -6.31 5.49 -12.86
CA GLU A 35 -5.29 5.08 -13.82
C GLU A 35 -3.90 5.53 -13.36
N PRO A 36 -2.87 4.68 -13.52
CA PRO A 36 -1.51 5.05 -13.13
C PRO A 36 -1.04 6.28 -13.91
N SER A 37 -0.65 7.33 -13.20
CA SER A 37 0.05 8.46 -13.79
C SER A 37 1.53 8.13 -14.00
N THR A 38 2.18 8.81 -14.94
CA THR A 38 3.64 8.77 -15.06
C THR A 38 4.29 9.30 -13.78
N PHE A 39 5.42 8.72 -13.39
CA PHE A 39 6.22 9.21 -12.27
C PHE A 39 6.75 10.62 -12.55
N SER A 40 7.03 11.38 -11.49
CA SER A 40 7.88 12.57 -11.64
C SER A 40 9.30 12.13 -12.00
N GLU A 41 10.05 13.05 -12.60
CA GLU A 41 11.42 12.79 -13.06
C GLU A 41 12.32 12.23 -11.94
N ASP A 42 12.20 12.75 -10.72
CA ASP A 42 12.98 12.29 -9.55
C ASP A 42 12.71 10.81 -9.22
N TYR A 43 11.44 10.40 -9.17
CA TYR A 43 11.08 9.01 -8.87
C TYR A 43 11.44 8.08 -10.03
N GLN A 44 11.34 8.56 -11.26
CA GLN A 44 11.73 7.78 -12.43
C GLN A 44 13.24 7.54 -12.44
N GLN A 45 14.04 8.58 -12.20
CA GLN A 45 15.49 8.42 -12.04
C GLN A 45 15.82 7.48 -10.88
N LEU A 46 15.15 7.60 -9.74
CA LEU A 46 15.37 6.71 -8.59
C LEU A 46 15.14 5.23 -8.96
N MET A 47 14.06 4.95 -9.69
CA MET A 47 13.72 3.60 -10.13
C MET A 47 14.72 3.09 -11.18
N ASP A 48 15.09 3.94 -12.15
CA ASP A 48 15.98 3.59 -13.25
C ASP A 48 17.42 3.30 -12.79
N HIS A 49 17.90 3.98 -11.74
CA HIS A 49 19.25 3.76 -11.18
C HIS A 49 19.32 2.60 -10.17
N SER A 50 18.18 2.03 -9.78
CA SER A 50 18.15 0.97 -8.77
C SER A 50 18.42 -0.40 -9.38
N GLU A 51 19.58 -0.99 -9.09
CA GLU A 51 19.99 -2.28 -9.68
C GLU A 51 19.16 -3.48 -9.17
N ARG A 52 18.72 -3.44 -7.91
CA ARG A 52 17.96 -4.54 -7.27
C ARG A 52 16.53 -4.16 -6.89
N GLY A 53 16.11 -2.94 -7.24
CA GLY A 53 14.76 -2.44 -7.04
C GLY A 53 14.61 -1.53 -5.82
N VAL A 54 13.45 -0.89 -5.75
CA VAL A 54 13.10 0.12 -4.74
C VAL A 54 12.09 -0.46 -3.76
N VAL A 55 12.27 -0.20 -2.46
CA VAL A 55 11.30 -0.52 -1.41
C VAL A 55 10.61 0.75 -0.92
N LEU A 56 9.30 0.81 -1.14
CA LEU A 56 8.42 1.85 -0.59
C LEU A 56 7.94 1.45 0.79
N VAL A 57 8.18 2.31 1.78
CA VAL A 57 7.64 2.15 3.13
C VAL A 57 6.64 3.26 3.41
N SER A 58 5.39 2.88 3.69
CA SER A 58 4.31 3.79 4.03
C SER A 58 3.39 3.20 5.10
N PHE A 59 2.97 4.05 6.05
CA PHE A 59 2.07 3.65 7.16
C PHE A 59 0.66 4.22 7.04
N TRP A 60 0.35 4.79 5.87
CA TRP A 60 -0.91 5.45 5.58
C TRP A 60 -1.20 6.60 6.57
N THR A 61 -2.42 7.10 6.57
CA THR A 61 -2.82 8.30 7.32
C THR A 61 -2.97 8.09 8.82
N VAL A 62 -3.06 6.83 9.28
CA VAL A 62 -3.37 6.50 10.68
C VAL A 62 -2.13 6.58 11.56
N VAL A 63 -0.97 6.23 11.05
CA VAL A 63 0.28 6.19 11.81
C VAL A 63 1.22 7.24 11.23
N LYS A 64 1.50 8.28 12.02
CA LYS A 64 2.41 9.34 11.60
C LYS A 64 3.82 8.99 12.06
N SER A 65 4.80 9.08 11.17
CA SER A 65 6.20 8.83 11.48
C SER A 65 6.74 9.71 12.63
N LYS A 66 6.14 10.89 12.82
CA LYS A 66 6.46 11.79 13.93
C LYS A 66 6.09 11.24 15.30
N ASP A 67 5.08 10.37 15.37
CA ASP A 67 4.57 9.77 16.59
C ASP A 67 5.36 8.50 16.97
N MET A 68 6.25 8.02 16.08
CA MET A 68 7.15 6.91 16.37
C MET A 68 8.23 7.32 17.38
N SER A 69 8.45 6.45 18.37
CA SER A 69 9.56 6.54 19.30
C SER A 69 10.90 6.40 18.58
N ASN A 70 11.97 6.87 19.24
CA ASN A 70 13.32 6.75 18.69
C ASN A 70 13.75 5.29 18.52
N ASP A 71 13.30 4.39 19.40
CA ASP A 71 13.63 2.97 19.30
C ASP A 71 12.99 2.33 18.07
N GLU A 72 11.74 2.68 17.76
CA GLU A 72 11.04 2.23 16.55
C GLU A 72 11.72 2.74 15.28
N LYS A 73 12.08 4.03 15.23
CA LYS A 73 12.83 4.60 14.11
C LYS A 73 14.16 3.89 13.89
N LYS A 74 14.88 3.60 14.98
CA LYS A 74 16.15 2.90 14.94
C LYS A 74 16.03 1.46 14.43
N ILE A 75 14.90 0.79 14.66
CA ILE A 75 14.63 -0.52 14.07
C ILE A 75 14.56 -0.43 12.56
N PHE A 76 13.82 0.54 12.01
CA PHE A 76 13.75 0.75 10.56
C PHE A 76 15.10 1.12 9.96
N GLU A 77 15.84 2.03 10.58
CA GLU A 77 17.21 2.38 10.15
C GLU A 77 18.11 1.15 10.09
N ASN A 78 18.12 0.33 11.16
CA ASN A 78 18.92 -0.89 11.20
C ASN A 78 18.49 -1.91 10.13
N ALA A 79 17.19 -2.02 9.85
CA ALA A 79 16.69 -2.91 8.80
C ALA A 79 17.12 -2.44 7.41
N PHE A 80 17.04 -1.13 7.12
CA PHE A 80 17.47 -0.56 5.84
C PHE A 80 18.98 -0.70 5.63
N GLN A 81 19.78 -0.59 6.69
CA GLN A 81 21.23 -0.83 6.64
C GLN A 81 21.60 -2.28 6.31
N GLN A 82 20.72 -3.25 6.61
CA GLN A 82 20.94 -4.65 6.24
C GLN A 82 20.61 -4.95 4.78
N LEU A 83 19.98 -4.02 4.06
CA LEU A 83 19.62 -4.13 2.65
C LEU A 83 20.26 -3.01 1.82
N PRO A 84 21.60 -2.83 1.87
CA PRO A 84 22.27 -1.68 1.23
C PRO A 84 22.10 -1.65 -0.29
N GLU A 85 21.81 -2.79 -0.91
CA GLU A 85 21.54 -2.92 -2.34
C GLU A 85 20.17 -2.41 -2.81
N VAL A 86 19.27 -2.08 -1.87
CA VAL A 86 17.89 -1.66 -2.15
C VAL A 86 17.75 -0.19 -1.79
N THR A 87 17.16 0.57 -2.71
CA THR A 87 16.86 1.97 -2.47
C THR A 87 15.59 2.07 -1.63
N HIS A 88 15.67 2.70 -0.46
CA HIS A 88 14.55 2.84 0.47
C HIS A 88 13.99 4.26 0.42
N PHE A 89 12.67 4.40 0.34
CA PHE A 89 11.98 5.68 0.42
C PHE A 89 10.82 5.62 1.42
N GLY A 90 10.87 6.52 2.41
CA GLY A 90 9.79 6.72 3.38
C GLY A 90 8.89 7.86 2.92
N SER A 91 7.63 7.55 2.63
CA SER A 91 6.62 8.57 2.33
C SER A 91 6.15 9.16 3.67
N GLU A 92 6.68 10.31 4.08
CA GLU A 92 6.02 11.14 5.10
C GLU A 92 4.80 11.82 4.48
N ILE A 93 3.61 11.43 4.94
CA ILE A 93 2.37 12.21 4.81
C ILE A 93 1.95 12.67 6.20
#